data_AF-A0A832NDU1-F1
#
_entry.id   AF-A0A832NDU1-F1
#
_cell.length_a   1.000
_cell.length_b   1.000
_cell.length_c   1.000
_cell.angle_alpha   90.00
_cell.angle_beta   90.00
_cell.angle_gamma   90.00
#
_symmetry.space_group_name_H-M   'P 1'
#
loop_
_entity.id
_entity.type
_entity.pdbx_description
1 polymer ?
#
loop_
_entity_poly.entity_id
_entity_poly.type
_entity_poly.pdbx_seq_one_letter_code
_entity_poly.pdbx_strand_id
1 'polypeptide(L)' 'MEARNAIVGGAALALIATAAVGLFWIACYEVRVCPGDRQMYIWSALTSILALYALSLIHLVRSKLKGRR' A
#
# COMPACT_ATOMS: atom_id res chain seq x y z
N MET A 1 -8.06 21.86 -10.57
CA MET A 1 -6.89 21.15 -9.97
C MET A 1 -7.23 20.44 -8.66
N GLU A 2 -8.27 20.84 -7.94
CA GLU A 2 -8.63 20.28 -6.63
C GLU A 2 -9.12 18.82 -6.67
N ALA A 3 -9.97 18.47 -7.64
CA ALA A 3 -10.47 17.09 -7.79
C ALA A 3 -9.34 16.06 -7.98
N ARG A 4 -8.31 16.40 -8.76
CA ARG A 4 -7.15 15.51 -8.99
C ARG A 4 -6.33 15.28 -7.72
N ASN A 5 -6.18 16.31 -6.87
CA ASN A 5 -5.48 16.16 -5.60
C ASN A 5 -6.30 15.34 -4.59
N ALA A 6 -7.63 15.49 -4.59
CA ALA A 6 -8.52 14.68 -3.76
C ALA A 6 -8.48 13.19 -4.17
N ILE A 7 -8.51 12.90 -5.47
CA ILE A 7 -8.41 11.52 -5.98
C ILE A 7 -7.05 10.89 -5.63
N VAL A 8 -5.94 11.61 -5.81
CA VAL A 8 -4.61 11.11 -5.45
C VAL A 8 -4.45 10.93 -3.95
N GLY A 9 -5.01 11.82 -3.14
CA GLY A 9 -5.03 11.69 -1.67
C GLY A 9 -5.85 10.48 -1.22
N GLY A 10 -7.03 10.28 -1.80
CA GLY A 10 -7.87 9.11 -1.51
C GLY A 10 -7.21 7.80 -1.94
N ALA A 11 -6.58 7.76 -3.11
CA ALA A 11 -5.82 6.61 -3.58
C ALA A 11 -4.64 6.29 -2.64
N ALA A 12 -3.91 7.31 -2.17
CA ALA A 12 -2.82 7.11 -1.21
C ALA A 12 -3.33 6.52 0.12
N LEU A 13 -4.45 7.03 0.65
CA LEU A 13 -5.07 6.49 1.87
C LEU A 13 -5.52 5.04 1.70
N ALA A 14 -6.15 4.71 0.57
CA ALA A 14 -6.55 3.33 0.26
C ALA A 14 -5.34 2.39 0.21
N LEU A 15 -4.26 2.79 -0.47
CA LEU A 15 -3.02 2.00 -0.54
C LEU A 15 -2.37 1.80 0.83
N ILE A 16 -2.38 2.83 1.70
CA ILE A 16 -1.86 2.73 3.06
C ILE A 16 -2.70 1.72 3.87
N ALA A 17 -4.03 1.81 3.79
CA ALA A 17 -4.92 0.89 4.48
C ALA A 17 -4.70 -0.56 4.00
N THR A 18 -4.60 -0.79 2.70
CA THR A 18 -4.33 -2.11 2.13
C THR A 18 -2.98 -2.66 2.59
N ALA A 19 -1.92 -1.84 2.57
CA ALA A 19 -0.60 -2.25 3.04
C ALA A 19 -0.61 -2.63 4.52
N ALA A 20 -1.28 -1.84 5.38
CA ALA A 20 -1.39 -2.08 6.80
C ALA A 20 -2.16 -3.38 7.11
N VAL A 21 -3.28 -3.63 6.42
CA VAL A 21 -4.05 -4.87 6.58
C VAL A 21 -3.24 -6.08 6.14
N GLY A 22 -2.54 -6.00 5.00
CA GLY A 22 -1.70 -7.10 4.53
C GLY A 22 -0.53 -7.39 5.48
N LEU A 23 0.12 -6.36 6.03
CA LEU A 23 1.18 -6.52 7.04
C LEU A 23 0.66 -7.10 8.35
N PHE A 24 -0.51 -6.68 8.81
CA PHE A 24 -1.16 -7.25 9.98
C PHE A 24 -1.44 -8.74 9.79
N TRP A 25 -1.95 -9.13 8.62
CA TRP A 25 -2.21 -10.52 8.29
C TRP A 25 -0.95 -11.38 8.28
N ILE A 26 0.13 -10.86 7.70
CA ILE A 26 1.46 -11.51 7.69
C ILE A 26 1.97 -11.69 9.12
N ALA A 27 1.90 -10.65 9.95
CA ALA A 27 2.33 -10.73 11.34
C ALA A 27 1.52 -11.78 12.11
N CYS A 28 0.19 -11.78 11.98
CA CYS A 28 -0.68 -12.78 12.58
C CYS A 28 -0.38 -14.23 12.12
N TYR A 29 0.03 -14.40 10.85
CA TYR A 29 0.43 -15.69 10.31
C TYR A 29 1.76 -16.18 10.90
N GLU A 30 2.75 -15.29 11.04
CA GLU A 30 4.06 -15.61 11.63
C GLU A 30 3.93 -16.09 13.09
N VAL A 31 3.10 -15.43 13.90
CA VAL A 31 2.77 -15.90 15.27
C VAL A 31 1.78 -17.07 15.31
N ARG A 32 1.36 -17.61 14.15
CA ARG A 32 0.43 -18.74 13.99
C ARG A 32 -0.93 -18.55 14.67
N VAL A 33 -1.35 -17.30 14.86
CA VAL A 33 -2.62 -16.96 15.53
C VAL A 33 -3.78 -16.97 14.54
N CYS A 34 -3.53 -16.59 13.28
CA CYS A 34 -4.55 -16.63 12.23
C CYS A 34 -4.42 -17.88 11.37
N PRO A 35 -5.55 -18.55 11.04
CA PRO A 35 -5.54 -19.59 10.02
C PRO A 35 -5.18 -18.97 8.67
N GLY A 36 -4.37 -19.67 7.88
CA GLY A 36 -3.97 -19.20 6.57
C GLY A 36 -3.24 -20.25 5.76
N ASP A 37 -3.55 -20.34 4.48
CA ASP A 37 -2.75 -21.11 3.55
C ASP A 37 -1.51 -20.33 3.12
N ARG A 38 -0.46 -21.06 2.77
CA ARG A 38 0.79 -20.49 2.25
C ARG A 38 0.55 -19.55 1.07
N GLN A 39 -0.48 -19.85 0.28
CA GLN A 39 -0.89 -19.04 -0.86
C GLN A 39 -1.52 -17.71 -0.46
N MET A 40 -2.30 -17.68 0.62
CA MET A 40 -2.89 -16.45 1.15
C MET A 40 -1.82 -15.53 1.75
N TYR A 41 -0.79 -16.11 2.39
CA TYR A 41 0.39 -15.35 2.84
C TYR A 41 1.12 -14.69 1.66
N ILE A 42 1.44 -15.45 0.61
CA ILE A 42 2.13 -14.93 -0.58
C ILE A 42 1.31 -13.82 -1.24
N TRP A 43 -0.01 -14.00 -1.36
CA TRP A 43 -0.90 -12.99 -1.90
C TRP A 43 -0.94 -11.71 -1.06
N SER A 44 -1.08 -11.83 0.26
CA SER A 44 -1.05 -10.67 1.17
C SER A 44 0.28 -9.93 1.08
N ALA A 45 1.41 -10.64 1.04
CA ALA A 45 2.73 -10.06 0.89
C ALA A 45 2.90 -9.32 -0.46
N LEU A 46 2.51 -9.95 -1.57
CA LEU A 46 2.52 -9.33 -2.89
C LEU A 46 1.66 -8.06 -2.93
N THR A 47 0.47 -8.11 -2.32
CA THR A 47 -0.47 -6.98 -2.30
C THR A 47 0.12 -5.82 -1.50
N SER A 48 0.71 -6.08 -0.33
CA SER A 48 1.41 -5.06 0.46
C SER A 48 2.61 -4.46 -0.30
N ILE A 49 3.42 -5.28 -0.99
CA ILE A 49 4.55 -4.80 -1.79
C ILE A 49 4.05 -3.92 -2.94
N LEU A 50 3.03 -4.34 -3.69
CA LEU A 50 2.46 -3.54 -4.77
C LEU A 50 1.89 -2.22 -4.26
N ALA A 51 1.20 -2.24 -3.12
CA ALA A 51 0.63 -1.04 -2.52
C ALA A 51 1.71 -0.02 -2.12
N LEU A 52 2.78 -0.49 -1.47
CA LEU A 52 3.94 0.33 -1.11
C LEU A 52 4.68 0.85 -2.33
N TYR A 53 4.82 0.02 -3.37
CA TYR A 53 5.43 0.43 -4.64
C TYR A 53 4.62 1.53 -5.32
N ALA A 54 3.29 1.38 -5.39
CA ALA A 54 2.41 2.41 -5.93
C ALA A 54 2.48 3.73 -5.13
N LEU A 55 2.51 3.65 -3.79
CA LEU A 55 2.74 4.79 -2.91
C LEU A 55 4.08 5.48 -3.21
N SER A 56 5.15 4.70 -3.35
CA SER A 56 6.48 5.21 -3.69
C SER A 56 6.46 5.97 -5.02
N LEU A 57 5.82 5.42 -6.05
CA LEU A 57 5.66 6.10 -7.34
C LEU A 57 4.87 7.41 -7.22
N ILE A 58 3.76 7.42 -6.48
CA ILE A 58 2.96 8.63 -6.23
C ILE A 58 3.83 9.69 -5.54
N HIS A 59 4.58 9.31 -4.51
CA HIS A 59 5.50 10.20 -3.80
C HIS A 59 6.61 10.73 -4.72
N LEU A 60 7.21 9.88 -5.55
CA LEU A 60 8.28 10.24 -6.47
C LEU A 60 7.81 11.26 -7.52
N VAL A 61 6.65 10.99 -8.15
CA VAL A 61 6.03 11.89 -9.13
C VAL A 61 5.66 13.22 -8.48
N ARG A 62 5.08 13.19 -7.27
CA ARG A 62 4.71 14.41 -6.53
C ARG A 62 5.93 15.23 -6.14
N SER A 63 7.03 14.58 -5.74
CA SER A 63 8.30 15.24 -5.40
C SER A 63 8.95 15.88 -6.64
N LYS A 64 9.00 15.16 -7.77
CA LYS A 64 9.51 15.69 -9.04
C LYS A 64 8.68 16.85 -9.59
N LEU A 65 7.35 16.80 -9.43
CA LEU A 65 6.46 17.91 -9.82
C LEU A 65 6.63 19.13 -8.92
N LYS A 66 6.91 18.94 -7.62
CA LYS A 66 7.13 20.03 -6.68
C LYS A 66 8.48 20.71 -6.88
N GLY A 67 9.53 19.97 -7.26
CA GLY A 67 10.87 20.51 -7.52
C GLY A 67 11.07 21.14 -8.91
N ARG A 68 10.08 21.05 -9.80
CA ARG A 68 10.09 21.70 -11.14
C ARG A 68 9.30 23.02 -11.15
N ARG A 69 8.83 23.47 -9.99
CA ARG A 69 8.09 24.72 -9.79
C ARG A 69 8.98 25.69 -9.02
#